data_AF-W6TY30-F1
#
_entry.id   AF-W6TY30-F1
#
_cell.length_a   1.000
_cell.length_b   1.000
_cell.length_c   1.000
_cell.angle_alpha   90.00
_cell.angle_beta   90.00
_cell.angle_gamma   90.00
#
_symmetry.space_group_name_H-M   'P 1'
#
loop_
_entity.id
_entity.type
_entity.pdbx_description
1 polymer ?
#
loop_
_entity_poly.entity_id
_entity_poly.type
_entity_poly.pdbx_seq_one_letter_code
_entity_poly.pdbx_strand_id
1 'polypeptide(L)'
;MGLSNLKTQTNIGSTAAPDASAQLQITNNTKGVMMPKVALTATTTFTLAGNTRTAGMVVYNTNAAIVGTAAYPASGMGLYTWDGTGWKGTPAPTIPQTVFLASGNLTTGNNVRLDLSKVLSTRIAK
;
A
#
# COMPACT_ATOMS: atom_id res chain seq x y z
N MET A 1 -44.35 -16.57 -14.95
CA MET A 1 -43.75 -15.22 -15.11
C MET A 1 -42.31 -15.30 -14.63
N GLY A 2 -41.34 -15.32 -15.54
CA GLY A 2 -39.91 -15.43 -15.19
C GLY A 2 -39.34 -14.09 -14.76
N LEU A 3 -38.54 -14.07 -13.71
CA LEU A 3 -37.86 -12.88 -13.17
C LEU A 3 -36.62 -12.51 -14.02
N SER A 4 -36.80 -12.27 -15.32
CA SER A 4 -35.70 -12.15 -16.29
C SER A 4 -34.87 -10.85 -16.22
N ASN A 5 -34.96 -10.08 -15.12
CA ASN A 5 -34.26 -8.78 -14.97
C ASN A 5 -33.77 -8.50 -13.54
N LEU A 6 -33.63 -9.51 -12.67
CA LEU A 6 -33.10 -9.26 -11.33
C LEU A 6 -31.62 -8.89 -11.44
N LYS A 7 -31.30 -7.60 -11.28
CA LYS A 7 -29.92 -7.14 -11.20
C LYS A 7 -29.32 -7.67 -9.90
N THR A 8 -28.22 -8.41 -9.98
CA THR A 8 -27.46 -8.89 -8.81
C THR A 8 -26.52 -7.83 -8.24
N GLN A 9 -26.61 -6.59 -8.72
CA GLN A 9 -25.76 -5.49 -8.30
C GLN A 9 -26.15 -5.06 -6.88
N THR A 10 -25.15 -4.83 -6.03
CA THR A 10 -25.38 -4.42 -4.64
C THR A 10 -24.85 -3.00 -4.42
N ASN A 11 -25.68 -2.11 -3.87
CA ASN A 11 -25.25 -0.81 -3.36
C ASN A 11 -25.31 -0.82 -1.82
N ILE A 12 -24.17 -0.76 -1.15
CA ILE A 12 -24.09 -0.72 0.31
C ILE A 12 -24.05 0.74 0.77
N GLY A 13 -24.99 1.11 1.65
CA GLY A 13 -25.07 2.46 2.21
C GLY A 13 -25.98 3.44 1.44
N SER A 14 -26.65 2.99 0.38
CA SER A 14 -27.67 3.75 -0.34
C SER A 14 -28.73 2.82 -0.95
N THR A 15 -29.96 3.32 -1.10
CA THR A 15 -31.05 2.63 -1.82
C THR A 15 -31.13 3.03 -3.30
N ALA A 16 -30.32 4.00 -3.74
CA ALA A 16 -30.24 4.39 -5.14
C ALA A 16 -29.63 3.27 -5.99
N ALA A 17 -30.01 3.21 -7.27
CA ALA A 17 -29.42 2.30 -8.22
C ALA A 17 -27.88 2.50 -8.26
N PRO A 18 -27.07 1.43 -8.15
CA PRO A 18 -25.64 1.53 -8.35
C PRO A 18 -25.32 1.93 -9.79
N ASP A 19 -24.08 2.35 -10.03
CA ASP A 19 -23.54 2.56 -11.37
C ASP A 19 -23.73 1.29 -12.21
N ALA A 20 -24.15 1.46 -13.47
CA ALA A 20 -24.47 0.34 -14.35
C ALA A 20 -23.28 -0.61 -14.59
N SER A 21 -22.06 -0.13 -14.42
CA SER A 21 -20.80 -0.88 -14.57
C SER A 21 -20.33 -1.53 -13.26
N ALA A 22 -20.98 -1.27 -12.12
CA ALA A 22 -20.59 -1.78 -10.82
C ALA A 22 -21.45 -2.99 -10.40
N GLN A 23 -20.80 -4.11 -10.10
CA GLN A 23 -21.46 -5.22 -9.41
C GLN A 23 -21.58 -4.94 -7.89
N LEU A 24 -20.64 -4.18 -7.33
CA LEU A 24 -20.65 -3.73 -5.94
C LEU A 24 -20.32 -2.24 -5.89
N GLN A 25 -21.22 -1.43 -5.35
CA GLN A 25 -21.00 -0.02 -5.03
C GLN A 25 -21.11 0.17 -3.52
N ILE A 26 -20.26 1.04 -2.96
CA ILE A 26 -20.32 1.44 -1.56
C ILE A 26 -20.47 2.95 -1.53
N THR A 27 -21.59 3.45 -1.02
CA THR A 27 -21.93 4.87 -1.01
C THR A 27 -21.90 5.41 0.42
N ASN A 28 -20.81 6.08 0.78
CA ASN A 28 -20.67 6.78 2.06
C ASN A 28 -19.56 7.85 1.96
N ASN A 29 -19.68 8.98 2.67
CA ASN A 29 -18.72 10.09 2.64
C ASN A 29 -17.82 10.19 3.90
N THR A 30 -18.04 9.35 4.91
CA THR A 30 -17.36 9.40 6.22
C THR A 30 -16.75 8.08 6.65
N LYS A 31 -17.03 6.98 5.94
CA LYS A 31 -16.60 5.62 6.28
C LYS A 31 -15.73 5.03 5.17
N GLY A 32 -14.70 4.30 5.57
CA GLY A 32 -13.89 3.48 4.67
C GLY A 32 -14.40 2.05 4.55
N VAL A 33 -13.70 1.25 3.75
CA VAL A 33 -13.96 -0.19 3.59
C VAL A 33 -12.87 -0.96 4.33
N MET A 34 -13.27 -1.79 5.30
CA MET A 34 -12.33 -2.67 5.99
C MET A 34 -12.15 -3.96 5.20
N MET A 35 -10.95 -4.16 4.66
CA MET A 35 -10.59 -5.39 3.95
C MET A 35 -10.44 -6.57 4.94
N PRO A 36 -10.59 -7.83 4.46
CA PRO A 36 -10.30 -9.00 5.27
C PRO A 36 -8.88 -8.94 5.85
N LYS A 37 -8.78 -9.14 7.17
CA LYS A 37 -7.49 -9.15 7.89
C LYS A 37 -6.94 -10.57 7.87
N VAL A 38 -5.74 -10.74 7.34
CA VAL A 38 -5.09 -12.05 7.18
C VAL A 38 -3.64 -11.95 7.64
N ALA A 39 -3.18 -12.91 8.44
CA ALA A 39 -1.75 -13.02 8.78
C ALA A 39 -1.04 -13.80 7.67
N LEU A 40 -0.54 -13.12 6.64
CA LEU A 40 0.21 -13.76 5.57
C LEU A 40 1.58 -14.22 6.08
N THR A 41 2.01 -15.41 5.69
CA THR A 41 3.30 -15.97 6.10
C THR A 41 4.42 -15.58 5.13
N ALA A 42 4.15 -15.66 3.83
CA ALA A 42 5.08 -15.30 2.76
C ALA A 42 4.33 -14.66 1.58
N THR A 43 5.00 -13.78 0.83
CA THR A 43 4.41 -13.16 -0.36
C THR A 43 4.22 -14.14 -1.52
N THR A 44 4.88 -15.29 -1.52
CA THR A 44 4.76 -16.30 -2.59
C THR A 44 3.77 -17.42 -2.26
N THR A 45 3.14 -17.38 -1.08
CA THR A 45 2.23 -18.43 -0.61
C THR A 45 0.81 -17.90 -0.52
N PHE A 46 -0.11 -18.58 -1.20
CA PHE A 46 -1.54 -18.33 -1.05
C PHE A 46 -2.06 -19.07 0.18
N THR A 47 -2.57 -18.35 1.17
CA THR A 47 -3.02 -18.93 2.45
C THR A 47 -4.51 -18.72 2.73
N LEU A 48 -5.26 -18.16 1.77
CA LEU A 48 -6.71 -17.97 1.93
C LEU A 48 -7.44 -19.31 1.79
N ALA A 49 -8.55 -19.45 2.53
CA ALA A 49 -9.40 -20.62 2.44
C ALA A 49 -9.94 -20.81 1.01
N GLY A 50 -10.05 -22.06 0.56
CA GLY A 50 -10.63 -22.43 -0.73
C GLY A 50 -9.63 -22.71 -1.86
N ASN A 51 -8.31 -22.54 -1.66
CA ASN A 51 -7.19 -22.88 -2.55
C ASN A 51 -7.25 -22.40 -4.03
N THR A 52 -8.34 -21.79 -4.48
CA THR A 52 -8.46 -21.15 -5.78
C THR A 52 -7.72 -19.82 -5.76
N ARG A 53 -6.62 -19.76 -6.49
CA ARG A 53 -5.69 -18.63 -6.57
C ARG A 53 -6.15 -17.61 -7.62
N THR A 54 -7.32 -17.02 -7.43
CA THR A 54 -7.85 -16.03 -8.39
C THR A 54 -7.09 -14.70 -8.25
N ALA A 55 -6.51 -14.23 -9.35
CA ALA A 55 -5.88 -12.92 -9.40
C ALA A 55 -6.89 -11.80 -9.09
N GLY A 56 -6.42 -10.72 -8.46
CA GLY A 56 -7.23 -9.57 -8.08
C GLY A 56 -7.81 -9.63 -6.65
N MET A 57 -7.50 -10.67 -5.87
CA MET A 57 -7.87 -10.69 -4.44
C MET A 57 -7.06 -9.66 -3.65
N VAL A 58 -7.73 -8.97 -2.72
CA VAL A 58 -7.11 -7.94 -1.85
C VAL A 58 -7.37 -8.26 -0.39
N VAL A 59 -6.32 -8.19 0.43
CA VAL A 59 -6.40 -8.39 1.89
C VAL A 59 -5.55 -7.36 2.63
N TYR A 60 -5.86 -7.14 3.90
CA TYR A 60 -4.98 -6.43 4.82
C TYR A 60 -4.11 -7.44 5.57
N ASN A 61 -2.81 -7.44 5.29
CA ASN A 61 -1.85 -8.26 6.02
C ASN A 61 -1.61 -7.72 7.43
N THR A 62 -1.75 -8.56 8.44
CA THR A 62 -1.47 -8.23 9.84
C THR A 62 -0.10 -8.70 10.33
N ASN A 63 0.63 -9.50 9.54
CA ASN A 63 1.95 -9.99 9.92
C ASN A 63 3.06 -9.01 9.53
N ALA A 64 3.64 -8.31 10.50
CA ALA A 64 4.76 -7.38 10.28
C ALA A 64 6.04 -8.08 9.79
N ALA A 65 6.21 -9.36 10.11
CA ALA A 65 7.40 -10.17 9.78
C ALA A 65 7.18 -11.09 8.58
N ILE A 66 6.23 -10.76 7.69
CA ILE A 66 6.03 -11.50 6.43
C ILE A 66 7.33 -11.55 5.63
N VAL A 67 7.66 -12.73 5.10
CA VAL A 67 8.84 -12.91 4.24
C VAL A 67 8.49 -12.70 2.77
N GLY A 68 9.44 -12.15 2.01
CA GLY A 68 9.28 -11.92 0.58
C GLY A 68 10.50 -12.30 -0.23
N THR A 69 10.39 -12.16 -1.54
CA THR A 69 11.48 -12.41 -2.50
C THR A 69 11.79 -11.14 -3.28
N ALA A 70 12.86 -11.14 -4.09
CA ALA A 70 13.16 -10.00 -4.97
C ALA A 70 12.02 -9.69 -5.95
N ALA A 71 11.32 -10.71 -6.46
CA ALA A 71 10.18 -10.54 -7.35
C ALA A 71 8.90 -10.12 -6.61
N TYR A 72 8.75 -10.52 -5.34
CA TYR A 72 7.60 -10.23 -4.49
C TYR A 72 8.07 -9.72 -3.13
N PRO A 73 8.52 -8.46 -3.03
CA PRO A 73 9.07 -7.93 -1.79
C PRO A 73 8.00 -7.85 -0.71
N ALA A 74 8.39 -8.18 0.52
CA ALA A 74 7.57 -7.98 1.71
C ALA A 74 7.51 -6.49 2.06
N SER A 75 6.34 -6.00 2.45
CA SER A 75 6.11 -4.62 2.89
C SER A 75 5.55 -4.54 4.32
N GLY A 76 5.74 -5.59 5.13
CA GLY A 76 5.19 -5.68 6.48
C GLY A 76 3.66 -5.69 6.51
N MET A 77 3.06 -5.02 7.48
CA MET A 77 1.61 -4.86 7.58
C MET A 77 1.10 -3.85 6.54
N GLY A 78 -0.03 -4.16 5.90
CA GLY A 78 -0.59 -3.27 4.86
C GLY A 78 -1.51 -4.00 3.89
N LEU A 79 -1.92 -3.32 2.81
CA LEU A 79 -2.71 -3.94 1.76
C LEU A 79 -1.83 -4.79 0.86
N TYR A 80 -2.31 -5.99 0.54
CA TYR A 80 -1.69 -6.91 -0.41
C TYR A 80 -2.70 -7.35 -1.45
N THR A 81 -2.26 -7.35 -2.71
CA THR A 81 -3.06 -7.85 -3.85
C THR A 81 -2.42 -9.10 -4.41
N TRP A 82 -3.20 -10.15 -4.63
CA TRP A 82 -2.75 -11.38 -5.29
C TRP A 82 -2.79 -11.20 -6.81
N ASP A 83 -1.66 -11.40 -7.49
CA ASP A 83 -1.58 -11.26 -8.96
C ASP A 83 -1.79 -12.59 -9.72
N GLY A 84 -2.07 -13.68 -9.01
CA GLY A 84 -2.15 -15.04 -9.57
C GLY A 84 -0.95 -15.91 -9.17
N THR A 85 0.19 -15.30 -8.88
CA THR A 85 1.46 -15.99 -8.56
C THR A 85 2.00 -15.60 -7.19
N GLY A 86 1.81 -14.34 -6.77
CA GLY A 86 2.25 -13.84 -5.49
C GLY A 86 1.47 -12.61 -5.00
N TRP A 87 1.66 -12.30 -3.73
CA TRP A 87 1.15 -11.11 -3.07
C TRP A 87 2.06 -9.91 -3.34
N LYS A 88 1.50 -8.86 -3.91
CA LYS A 88 2.13 -7.55 -4.04
C LYS A 88 1.66 -6.66 -2.90
N GLY A 89 2.56 -6.35 -1.97
CA GLY A 89 2.30 -5.35 -0.93
C GLY A 89 2.35 -3.95 -1.50
N THR A 90 1.49 -3.05 -1.01
CA THR A 90 1.65 -1.61 -1.25
C THR A 90 2.62 -1.08 -0.19
N PRO A 91 3.89 -0.80 -0.53
CA PRO A 91 4.81 -0.21 0.43
C PRO A 91 4.27 1.14 0.91
N ALA A 92 4.62 1.51 2.14
CA ALA A 92 4.35 2.86 2.61
C ALA A 92 4.99 3.87 1.62
N PRO A 93 4.33 5.01 1.35
CA PRO A 93 4.89 6.03 0.48
C PRO A 93 6.27 6.42 0.99
N THR A 94 7.28 6.21 0.16
CA THR A 94 8.64 6.63 0.45
C THR A 94 8.67 8.14 0.22
N ILE A 95 8.76 8.94 1.28
CA ILE A 95 8.98 10.39 1.13
C ILE A 95 10.47 10.57 0.82
N PRO A 96 10.85 11.08 -0.37
CA PRO A 96 12.23 11.43 -0.64
C PRO A 96 12.61 12.59 0.28
N GLN A 97 13.38 12.32 1.34
CA GLN A 97 13.93 13.40 2.17
C GLN A 97 15.12 14.01 1.42
N THR A 98 14.96 15.22 0.89
CA THR A 98 16.07 16.01 0.34
C THR A 98 16.44 17.07 1.37
N VAL A 99 17.66 17.00 1.91
CA VAL A 99 18.22 18.07 2.74
C VAL A 99 19.10 18.94 1.84
N PHE A 100 18.74 20.21 1.69
CA PHE A 100 19.54 21.18 0.94
C PHE A 100 20.69 21.68 1.83
N LEU A 101 21.93 21.50 1.39
CA LEU A 101 23.13 22.05 2.02
C LEU A 101 23.62 23.25 1.19
N ALA A 102 24.37 24.17 1.80
CA ALA A 102 24.95 25.32 1.11
C ALA A 102 25.92 24.95 -0.04
N SER A 103 26.39 23.70 -0.09
CA SER A 103 27.27 23.14 -1.12
C SER A 103 26.62 22.05 -2.00
N GLY A 104 25.30 21.83 -1.91
CA GLY A 104 24.59 20.86 -2.74
C GLY A 104 23.51 20.06 -1.99
N ASN A 105 22.84 19.14 -2.69
CA ASN A 105 21.78 18.31 -2.10
C ASN A 105 22.38 17.07 -1.45
N LEU A 106 21.95 16.75 -0.22
CA LEU A 106 22.22 15.46 0.43
C LEU A 106 20.91 14.67 0.53
N THR A 107 20.88 13.52 -0.12
CA THR A 107 19.81 12.52 0.02
C THR A 107 20.33 11.44 0.98
N THR A 108 19.88 11.42 2.23
CA THR A 108 20.25 10.31 3.12
C THR A 108 19.07 9.74 3.89
N GLY A 109 19.01 8.41 3.91
CA GLY A 109 18.27 7.61 4.89
C GLY A 109 19.08 7.30 6.16
N ASN A 110 20.18 8.02 6.42
CA ASN A 110 20.98 7.89 7.64
C ASN A 110 21.53 9.26 8.10
N ASN A 111 21.74 9.41 9.41
CA ASN A 111 22.13 10.67 10.05
C ASN A 111 23.57 11.08 9.67
N VAL A 112 23.72 12.05 8.77
CA VAL A 112 25.03 12.67 8.48
C VAL A 112 25.21 13.92 9.34
N ARG A 113 26.26 13.94 10.17
CA ARG A 113 26.65 15.15 10.92
C ARG A 113 27.21 16.19 9.94
N LEU A 114 26.65 17.41 9.98
CA LEU A 114 27.13 18.54 9.18
C LEU A 114 28.33 19.18 9.88
N ASP A 115 29.51 19.14 9.27
CA ASP A 115 30.70 19.80 9.81
C ASP A 115 30.74 21.29 9.39
N LEU A 116 30.26 22.16 10.29
CA LEU A 116 30.23 23.61 10.11
C LEU A 116 31.58 24.29 10.37
N SER A 117 32.60 23.55 10.82
CA SER A 117 33.92 24.13 11.17
C SER A 117 34.68 24.69 9.95
N LYS A 118 34.36 24.21 8.74
CA LYS A 118 35.01 24.63 7.49
C LYS A 118 34.46 25.93 6.89
N VAL A 119 33.30 26.40 7.33
CA VAL A 119 32.65 27.62 6.79
C VAL A 119 33.11 28.90 7.53
N LEU A 120 33.70 28.75 8.72
CA LEU A 120 34.06 29.89 9.58
C LEU A 120 35.49 30.43 9.36
N SER A 121 36.23 29.96 8.34
CA SER A 121 37.67 30.25 8.22
C SER A 121 38.05 31.59 7.55
N THR A 122 37.09 32.42 7.13
CA THR A 122 37.42 33.64 6.37
C THR A 122 36.82 34.89 6.99
N ARG A 123 37.30 35.34 8.16
CA ARG A 123 37.27 36.77 8.59
C ARG A 123 38.25 37.07 9.74
N ILE A 124 39.57 37.03 9.50
CA ILE A 124 40.51 37.96 10.16
C ILE A 124 41.67 38.22 9.20
N ALA A 125 41.66 39.37 8.51
CA ALA A 125 42.86 39.97 7.96
C ALA A 125 42.69 41.49 7.84
N LYS A 126 43.26 42.18 8.84
CA LYS A 126 43.53 43.62 9.03
C LYS A 126 42.38 44.62 8.97
#